data_AF-A0A1E4GMM5-F1
#
_entry.id   AF-A0A1E4GMM5-F1
#
_cell.length_a   1.000
_cell.length_b   1.000
_cell.length_c   1.000
_cell.angle_alpha   90.00
_cell.angle_beta   90.00
_cell.angle_gamma   90.00
#
_symmetry.space_group_name_H-M   'P 1'
#
loop_
_entity.id
_entity.type
_entity.pdbx_description
1 polymer ?
#
loop_
_entity_poly.entity_id
_entity_poly.type
_entity_poly.pdbx_seq_one_letter_code
_entity_poly.pdbx_strand_id
1 'polypeptide(L)'
;MSKEEKAAAIVERLNQEYQTTVRSLRTSLQTFLSGGPPPTPAERAKGIFTYPELRLSWPPGRAYPRLSRAYARISQPGNYSVTVTRPDLYRDYLTEQIGLLMKDFDVSVEVGRSTQEMPFPYVLDGAVDLAMADVGSAEIARHFPTTELAYIGDEIADGLWIPSLEETRPLALFDGLRIDFSLARLAHYTGTPAEHVQQYILFTNYHRYVDEFVRWGCEQIREGRYEALSAAGRVLVTADTENGEQAVADGPWRRHQMPAYHLMAPGRRGITLVNIGVGPSNAKTITDHLAVLRPQAWLMIGHCGGLRGSQTIGDYVLAHAYLRDDHVL
;
A
#
# COMPACT_ATOMS: atom_id res chain seq x y z
N MET A 1 -18.08 4.82 25.53
CA MET A 1 -17.28 4.55 24.32
C MET A 1 -15.86 5.06 24.55
N SER A 2 -14.89 4.15 24.66
CA SER A 2 -13.46 4.48 24.74
C SER A 2 -13.02 5.21 23.46
N LYS A 3 -11.92 5.96 23.49
CA LYS A 3 -11.39 6.65 22.29
C LYS A 3 -11.06 5.66 21.17
N GLU A 4 -10.65 4.45 21.52
CA GLU A 4 -10.38 3.35 20.60
C GLU A 4 -11.66 2.82 19.94
N GLU A 5 -12.74 2.61 20.70
CA GLU A 5 -14.04 2.25 20.14
C GLU A 5 -14.59 3.34 19.21
N LYS A 6 -14.35 4.63 19.54
CA LYS A 6 -14.69 5.74 18.65
C LYS A 6 -13.88 5.71 17.35
N ALA A 7 -12.57 5.43 17.44
CA ALA A 7 -11.70 5.31 16.28
C ALA A 7 -12.14 4.16 15.37
N ALA A 8 -12.44 2.98 15.93
CA ALA A 8 -12.94 1.84 15.17
C ALA A 8 -14.27 2.15 14.46
N ALA A 9 -15.18 2.88 15.12
CA ALA A 9 -16.43 3.32 14.49
C ALA A 9 -16.21 4.32 13.33
N ILE A 10 -15.22 5.21 13.44
CA ILE A 10 -14.82 6.12 12.35
C ILE A 10 -14.29 5.32 11.15
N VAL A 11 -13.41 4.34 11.41
CA VAL A 11 -12.86 3.47 10.37
C VAL A 11 -13.94 2.63 9.69
N GLU A 12 -14.91 2.13 10.46
CA GLU A 12 -16.04 1.41 9.87
C GLU A 12 -16.91 2.33 8.99
N ARG A 13 -17.11 3.59 9.38
CA ARG A 13 -17.79 4.57 8.52
C ARG A 13 -17.00 4.88 7.24
N LEU A 14 -15.68 5.02 7.32
CA LEU A 14 -14.82 5.15 6.12
C LEU A 14 -15.02 3.94 5.20
N ASN A 15 -15.04 2.73 5.75
CA ASN A 15 -15.25 1.51 4.99
C ASN A 15 -16.62 1.49 4.30
N GLN A 16 -17.69 1.90 5.00
CA GLN A 16 -19.04 1.96 4.42
C GLN A 16 -19.14 2.93 3.25
N GLU A 17 -18.57 4.14 3.38
CA GLU A 17 -18.54 5.12 2.28
C GLU A 17 -17.67 4.62 1.11
N TYR A 18 -16.50 4.03 1.40
CA TYR A 18 -15.64 3.40 0.39
C TYR A 18 -16.38 2.30 -0.39
N GLN A 19 -17.03 1.36 0.30
CA GLN A 19 -17.78 0.27 -0.33
C GLN A 19 -18.99 0.78 -1.12
N THR A 20 -19.60 1.89 -0.70
CA THR A 20 -20.65 2.56 -1.47
C THR A 20 -20.11 3.07 -2.79
N THR A 21 -18.98 3.79 -2.77
CA THR A 21 -18.30 4.28 -3.98
C THR A 21 -17.91 3.14 -4.91
N VAL A 22 -17.26 2.09 -4.40
CA VAL A 22 -16.85 0.92 -5.19
C VAL A 22 -18.06 0.26 -5.86
N ARG A 23 -19.16 0.07 -5.12
CA ARG A 23 -20.39 -0.51 -5.65
C ARG A 23 -21.01 0.39 -6.72
N SER A 24 -21.11 1.69 -6.47
CA SER A 24 -21.62 2.66 -7.44
C SER A 24 -20.83 2.60 -8.75
N LEU A 25 -19.49 2.59 -8.68
CA LEU A 25 -18.65 2.52 -9.86
C LEU A 25 -18.84 1.19 -10.61
N ARG A 26 -18.81 0.05 -9.90
CA ARG A 26 -19.05 -1.28 -10.50
C ARG A 26 -20.42 -1.39 -11.17
N THR A 27 -21.48 -0.92 -10.50
CA THR A 27 -22.84 -0.94 -11.06
C THR A 27 -22.93 -0.07 -12.30
N SER A 28 -22.39 1.15 -12.28
CA SER A 28 -22.37 2.02 -13.46
C SER A 28 -21.56 1.42 -14.63
N LEU A 29 -20.40 0.82 -14.35
CA LEU A 29 -19.62 0.09 -15.36
C LEU A 29 -20.42 -1.07 -15.95
N GLN A 30 -21.04 -1.90 -15.12
CA GLN A 30 -21.83 -3.05 -15.58
C GLN A 30 -23.01 -2.60 -16.45
N THR A 31 -23.71 -1.54 -16.07
CA THR A 31 -24.79 -0.95 -16.88
C THR A 31 -24.26 -0.49 -18.23
N PHE A 32 -23.13 0.22 -18.25
CA PHE A 32 -22.51 0.71 -19.49
C PHE A 32 -22.06 -0.44 -20.41
N LEU A 33 -21.36 -1.44 -19.87
CA LEU A 33 -20.88 -2.60 -20.62
C LEU A 33 -22.03 -3.47 -21.17
N SER A 34 -23.20 -3.44 -20.53
CA SER A 34 -24.40 -4.14 -21.00
C SER A 34 -25.19 -3.35 -22.07
N GLY A 35 -24.63 -2.26 -22.61
CA GLY A 35 -25.27 -1.39 -23.61
C GLY A 35 -26.21 -0.32 -23.02
N GLY A 36 -26.22 -0.14 -21.70
CA GLY A 36 -26.92 0.94 -21.02
C GLY A 36 -26.19 2.29 -21.13
N PRO A 37 -26.84 3.39 -20.70
CA PRO A 37 -26.23 4.71 -20.74
C PRO A 37 -25.05 4.82 -19.75
N PRO A 38 -24.01 5.62 -20.06
CA PRO A 38 -22.96 5.96 -19.10
C PRO A 38 -23.50 6.83 -17.95
N PRO A 39 -22.77 6.94 -16.83
CA PRO A 39 -23.13 7.84 -15.74
C PRO A 39 -23.17 9.29 -16.24
N THR A 40 -24.19 10.05 -15.83
CA THR A 40 -24.34 11.44 -16.24
C THR A 40 -23.36 12.37 -15.50
N PRO A 41 -22.99 13.53 -16.08
CA PRO A 41 -22.16 14.51 -15.39
C PRO A 41 -22.77 15.00 -14.07
N ALA A 42 -24.10 15.10 -13.98
CA ALA A 42 -24.80 15.51 -12.77
C ALA A 42 -24.73 14.47 -11.65
N GLU A 43 -24.67 13.17 -11.99
CA GLU A 43 -24.44 12.11 -11.00
C GLU A 43 -22.99 12.15 -10.49
N ARG A 44 -22.01 12.29 -11.38
CA ARG A 44 -20.60 12.44 -11.01
C ARG A 44 -20.36 13.66 -10.12
N ALA A 45 -20.97 14.80 -10.44
CA ALA A 45 -20.91 16.02 -9.62
C ALA A 45 -21.48 15.86 -8.20
N LYS A 46 -22.32 14.84 -7.94
CA LYS A 46 -22.78 14.48 -6.58
C LYS A 46 -21.77 13.64 -5.80
N GLY A 47 -20.62 13.35 -6.40
CA GLY A 47 -19.51 12.62 -5.78
C GLY A 47 -19.70 11.10 -5.72
N ILE A 48 -20.53 10.51 -6.61
CA ILE A 48 -20.86 9.07 -6.55
C ILE A 48 -19.66 8.14 -6.74
N PHE A 49 -18.57 8.65 -7.31
CA PHE A 49 -17.31 7.92 -7.54
C PHE A 49 -16.17 8.43 -6.65
N THR A 50 -16.44 9.30 -5.68
CA THR A 50 -15.37 9.93 -4.89
C THR A 50 -14.86 9.05 -3.77
N TYR A 51 -13.56 9.13 -3.47
CA TYR A 51 -13.01 8.52 -2.26
C TYR A 51 -13.65 9.13 -1.01
N PRO A 52 -13.84 8.36 0.07
CA PRO A 52 -14.14 8.95 1.37
C PRO A 52 -12.95 9.79 1.85
N GLU A 53 -13.25 10.81 2.64
CA GLU A 53 -12.24 11.71 3.21
C GLU A 53 -12.24 11.62 4.73
N LEU A 54 -11.07 11.36 5.31
CA LEU A 54 -10.86 11.48 6.74
C LEU A 54 -10.44 12.92 7.05
N ARG A 55 -11.20 13.61 7.90
CA ARG A 55 -10.91 14.98 8.31
C ARG A 55 -10.67 15.04 9.80
N LEU A 56 -9.66 15.80 10.21
CA LEU A 56 -9.28 16.01 11.59
C LEU A 56 -9.12 17.50 11.83
N SER A 57 -9.71 18.02 12.91
CA SER A 57 -9.50 19.40 13.35
C SER A 57 -8.90 19.42 14.75
N TRP A 58 -7.83 20.20 14.92
CA TRP A 58 -7.24 20.49 16.22
C TRP A 58 -7.34 22.00 16.49
N PRO A 59 -8.18 22.45 17.44
CA PRO A 59 -8.42 23.88 17.64
C PRO A 59 -7.23 24.60 18.28
N PRO A 60 -7.06 25.91 18.00
CA PRO A 60 -6.01 26.71 18.63
C PRO A 60 -6.23 26.86 20.15
N GLY A 61 -5.17 27.21 20.88
CA GLY A 61 -5.23 27.44 22.33
C GLY A 61 -5.21 26.16 23.19
N ARG A 62 -5.12 24.98 22.59
CA ARG A 62 -4.89 23.72 23.30
C ARG A 62 -3.41 23.56 23.65
N ALA A 63 -3.13 23.03 24.85
CA ALA A 63 -1.76 22.70 25.25
C ALA A 63 -1.23 21.54 24.38
N TYR A 64 0.02 21.65 23.94
CA TYR A 64 0.67 20.56 23.22
C TYR A 64 1.00 19.42 24.20
N PRO A 65 0.57 18.17 23.93
CA PRO A 65 0.83 17.04 24.82
C PRO A 65 2.32 16.66 24.83
N ARG A 66 2.87 16.29 25.99
CA ARG A 66 4.23 15.75 26.08
C ARG A 66 4.24 14.29 25.63
N LEU A 67 4.79 14.04 24.44
CA LEU A 67 4.80 12.72 23.80
C LEU A 67 6.22 12.23 23.56
N SER A 68 6.50 10.97 23.90
CA SER A 68 7.77 10.28 23.61
C SER A 68 7.77 9.49 22.30
N ARG A 69 6.58 9.20 21.74
CA ARG A 69 6.46 8.46 20.47
C ARG A 69 6.89 9.30 19.26
N ALA A 70 7.32 8.61 18.20
CA ALA A 70 7.77 9.23 16.96
C ALA A 70 6.61 9.61 16.01
N TYR A 71 5.47 8.90 16.08
CA TYR A 71 4.33 9.02 15.16
C TYR A 71 3.03 9.43 15.86
N ALA A 72 1.93 9.58 15.10
CA ALA A 72 0.64 10.08 15.61
C ALA A 72 0.79 11.39 16.39
N ARG A 73 1.39 12.40 15.72
CA ARG A 73 1.65 13.74 16.25
C ARG A 73 1.13 14.77 15.28
N ILE A 74 0.59 15.86 15.81
CA ILE A 74 0.17 17.03 15.06
C ILE A 74 1.19 18.14 15.33
N SER A 75 1.61 18.88 14.31
CA SER A 75 2.63 19.92 14.46
C SER A 75 2.04 21.26 14.91
N GLN A 76 0.89 21.64 14.37
CA GLN A 76 0.22 22.92 14.63
C GLN A 76 -1.31 22.75 14.69
N PRO A 77 -2.03 23.59 15.45
CA PRO A 77 -3.47 23.68 15.35
C PRO A 77 -3.92 23.97 13.91
N GLY A 78 -5.06 23.42 13.52
CA GLY A 78 -5.59 23.55 12.17
C GLY A 78 -6.41 22.34 11.73
N ASN A 79 -6.79 22.36 10.46
CA ASN A 79 -7.54 21.30 9.80
C ASN A 79 -6.59 20.44 8.98
N TYR A 80 -6.83 19.14 9.05
CA TYR A 80 -6.09 18.11 8.34
C TYR A 80 -7.07 17.23 7.59
N SER A 81 -6.73 16.80 6.38
CA SER A 81 -7.52 15.80 5.67
C SER A 81 -6.67 14.87 4.83
N VAL A 82 -7.26 13.73 4.46
CA VAL A 82 -6.70 12.80 3.48
C VAL A 82 -7.83 11.97 2.88
N THR A 83 -7.76 11.68 1.58
CA THR A 83 -8.64 10.69 0.95
C THR A 83 -8.19 9.28 1.34
N VAL A 84 -9.14 8.38 1.58
CA VAL A 84 -8.83 7.03 2.08
C VAL A 84 -9.32 5.99 1.09
N THR A 85 -8.45 5.04 0.73
CA THR A 85 -8.80 3.82 0.01
C THR A 85 -8.59 2.59 0.91
N ARG A 86 -9.23 1.48 0.54
CA ARG A 86 -9.12 0.17 1.22
C ARG A 86 -9.15 0.25 2.77
N PRO A 87 -10.18 0.88 3.40
CA PRO A 87 -10.20 1.01 4.87
C PRO A 87 -10.22 -0.34 5.59
N ASP A 88 -10.67 -1.40 4.91
CA ASP A 88 -10.57 -2.80 5.33
C ASP A 88 -9.11 -3.26 5.48
N LEU A 89 -8.26 -2.97 4.50
CA LEU A 89 -6.84 -3.34 4.50
C LEU A 89 -6.04 -2.56 5.56
N TYR A 90 -6.40 -1.29 5.77
CA TYR A 90 -5.74 -0.38 6.70
C TYR A 90 -6.45 -0.28 8.05
N ARG A 91 -7.40 -1.17 8.37
CA ARG A 91 -8.28 -1.06 9.55
C ARG A 91 -7.49 -0.86 10.84
N ASP A 92 -6.51 -1.74 11.10
CA ASP A 92 -5.72 -1.70 12.33
C ASP A 92 -4.86 -0.44 12.40
N TYR A 93 -4.20 -0.08 11.29
CA TYR A 93 -3.40 1.12 11.17
C TYR A 93 -4.23 2.39 11.44
N LEU A 94 -5.35 2.56 10.74
CA LEU A 94 -6.21 3.73 10.89
C LEU A 94 -6.80 3.81 12.30
N THR A 95 -7.22 2.68 12.87
CA THR A 95 -7.78 2.63 14.23
C THR A 95 -6.73 3.04 15.27
N GLU A 96 -5.51 2.53 15.16
CA GLU A 96 -4.40 2.92 16.04
C GLU A 96 -4.08 4.41 15.91
N GLN A 97 -3.86 4.91 14.69
CA GLN A 97 -3.46 6.30 14.46
C GLN A 97 -4.54 7.28 14.94
N ILE A 98 -5.80 7.06 14.57
CA ILE A 98 -6.93 7.90 15.01
C ILE A 98 -7.09 7.80 16.53
N GLY A 99 -7.00 6.60 17.10
CA GLY A 99 -7.12 6.38 18.55
C GLY A 99 -6.06 7.14 19.35
N LEU A 100 -4.79 7.09 18.92
CA LEU A 100 -3.69 7.84 19.54
C LEU A 100 -3.90 9.35 19.42
N LEU A 101 -4.28 9.83 18.24
CA LEU A 101 -4.55 11.27 18.04
C LEU A 101 -5.71 11.74 18.91
N MET A 102 -6.81 11.01 18.96
CA MET A 102 -7.97 11.36 19.79
C MET A 102 -7.73 11.25 21.30
N LYS A 103 -6.76 10.43 21.72
CA LYS A 103 -6.36 10.25 23.12
C LYS A 103 -5.53 11.44 23.59
N ASP A 104 -4.55 11.86 22.79
CA ASP A 104 -3.54 12.82 23.24
C ASP A 104 -3.82 14.24 22.78
N PHE A 105 -4.51 14.38 21.65
CA PHE A 105 -4.96 15.66 21.13
C PHE A 105 -6.49 15.70 21.29
N ASP A 106 -7.02 16.80 21.83
CA ASP A 106 -8.45 17.04 21.91
C ASP A 106 -9.01 17.41 20.53
N VAL A 107 -8.95 16.45 19.61
CA VAL A 107 -9.31 16.60 18.19
C VAL A 107 -10.75 16.16 17.93
N SER A 108 -11.36 16.80 16.94
CA SER A 108 -12.56 16.28 16.29
C SER A 108 -12.15 15.54 15.02
N VAL A 109 -12.75 14.37 14.80
CA VAL A 109 -12.50 13.53 13.61
C VAL A 109 -13.84 13.24 12.95
N GLU A 110 -13.93 13.47 11.65
CA GLU A 110 -15.13 13.26 10.86
C GLU A 110 -14.82 12.53 9.54
N VAL A 111 -15.84 11.86 9.00
CA VAL A 111 -15.78 11.24 7.67
C VAL A 111 -16.62 12.10 6.73
N GLY A 112 -15.97 12.64 5.71
CA GLY A 112 -16.57 13.42 4.64
C GLY A 112 -16.52 12.70 3.30
N ARG A 113 -17.05 13.36 2.26
CA ARG A 113 -16.82 12.99 0.87
C ARG A 113 -15.77 13.91 0.29
N SER A 114 -14.80 13.33 -0.42
CA SER A 114 -13.78 14.10 -1.13
C SER A 114 -14.32 14.64 -2.46
N THR A 115 -13.48 15.38 -3.17
CA THR A 115 -13.69 15.76 -4.57
C THR A 115 -12.89 14.90 -5.54
N GLN A 116 -12.10 13.93 -5.04
CA GLN A 116 -11.24 13.08 -5.84
C GLN A 116 -12.00 11.81 -6.24
N GLU A 117 -12.25 11.63 -7.53
CA GLU A 117 -12.88 10.41 -8.05
C GLU A 117 -11.89 9.24 -8.06
N MET A 118 -12.40 8.05 -7.75
CA MET A 118 -11.68 6.78 -7.79
C MET A 118 -11.60 6.28 -9.24
N PRO A 119 -10.38 6.07 -9.79
CA PRO A 119 -10.24 5.51 -11.12
C PRO A 119 -10.87 4.14 -11.24
N PHE A 120 -11.61 3.93 -12.33
CA PHE A 120 -12.29 2.68 -12.59
C PHE A 120 -11.38 1.44 -12.59
N PRO A 121 -10.09 1.49 -13.01
CA PRO A 121 -9.23 0.32 -13.00
C PRO A 121 -9.01 -0.30 -11.61
N TYR A 122 -9.19 0.46 -10.53
CA TYR A 122 -8.93 -0.01 -9.16
C TYR A 122 -10.12 -0.71 -8.51
N VAL A 123 -11.30 -0.62 -9.11
CA VAL A 123 -12.49 -1.33 -8.62
C VAL A 123 -12.81 -2.58 -9.44
N LEU A 124 -12.09 -2.83 -10.53
CA LEU A 124 -12.32 -4.01 -11.36
C LEU A 124 -12.09 -5.29 -10.56
N ASP A 125 -12.91 -6.29 -10.83
CA ASP A 125 -12.71 -7.66 -10.38
C ASP A 125 -12.74 -8.60 -11.60
N GLY A 126 -12.39 -9.87 -11.39
CA GLY A 126 -12.25 -10.83 -12.48
C GLY A 126 -13.53 -11.07 -13.30
N ALA A 127 -14.71 -10.67 -12.81
CA ALA A 127 -15.96 -10.77 -13.56
C ALA A 127 -16.15 -9.58 -14.52
N VAL A 128 -15.70 -8.38 -14.15
CA VAL A 128 -15.74 -7.18 -15.00
C VAL A 128 -14.67 -7.22 -16.09
N ASP A 129 -13.50 -7.80 -15.80
CA ASP A 129 -12.39 -7.93 -16.77
C ASP A 129 -12.78 -8.69 -18.05
N LEU A 130 -13.66 -9.69 -17.94
CA LEU A 130 -14.12 -10.51 -19.08
C LEU A 130 -15.08 -9.74 -20.01
N ALA A 131 -15.92 -8.87 -19.46
CA ALA A 131 -16.88 -8.07 -20.24
C ALA A 131 -16.24 -6.83 -20.89
N MET A 132 -15.09 -6.37 -20.39
CA MET A 132 -14.31 -5.27 -20.96
C MET A 132 -13.58 -5.63 -22.27
N ALA A 133 -13.49 -6.92 -22.62
CA ALA A 133 -12.86 -7.35 -23.86
C ALA A 133 -13.62 -6.86 -25.12
N ASP A 134 -14.93 -6.63 -25.00
CA ASP A 134 -15.81 -6.27 -26.12
C ASP A 134 -15.97 -4.74 -26.29
N VAL A 135 -15.93 -3.98 -25.18
CA VAL A 135 -16.05 -2.51 -25.17
C VAL A 135 -14.67 -1.92 -24.89
N GLY A 136 -13.93 -1.60 -25.96
CA GLY A 136 -12.53 -1.16 -25.86
C GLY A 136 -12.28 -0.07 -24.79
N SER A 137 -11.15 -0.18 -24.09
CA SER A 137 -10.81 0.64 -22.91
C SER A 137 -10.90 2.16 -23.12
N ALA A 138 -10.65 2.64 -24.34
CA ALA A 138 -10.75 4.05 -24.70
C ALA A 138 -12.18 4.60 -24.57
N GLU A 139 -13.20 3.76 -24.82
CA GLU A 139 -14.60 4.18 -24.70
C GLU A 139 -15.01 4.29 -23.23
N ILE A 140 -14.57 3.35 -22.39
CA ILE A 140 -14.80 3.42 -20.94
C ILE A 140 -14.11 4.66 -20.34
N ALA A 141 -12.87 4.93 -20.76
CA ALA A 141 -12.09 6.08 -20.31
C ALA A 141 -12.73 7.44 -20.62
N ARG A 142 -13.64 7.53 -21.60
CA ARG A 142 -14.36 8.78 -21.91
C ARG A 142 -15.42 9.13 -20.87
N HIS A 143 -16.03 8.12 -20.26
CA HIS A 143 -17.20 8.31 -19.39
C HIS A 143 -16.86 8.12 -17.90
N PHE A 144 -15.82 7.33 -17.60
CA PHE A 144 -15.44 6.93 -16.25
C PHE A 144 -14.12 7.56 -15.80
N PRO A 145 -13.90 7.75 -14.48
CA PRO A 145 -12.65 8.28 -13.96
C PRO A 145 -11.47 7.37 -14.31
N THR A 146 -10.35 7.95 -14.75
CA THR A 146 -9.12 7.22 -15.10
C THR A 146 -7.94 7.67 -14.25
N THR A 147 -6.88 6.86 -14.23
CA THR A 147 -5.65 7.23 -13.54
C THR A 147 -4.91 8.28 -14.35
N GLU A 148 -4.90 9.52 -13.86
CA GLU A 148 -4.08 10.59 -14.40
C GLU A 148 -2.80 10.72 -13.57
N LEU A 149 -1.65 10.45 -14.19
CA LEU A 149 -0.35 10.45 -13.50
C LEU A 149 0.00 11.80 -12.86
N ALA A 150 -0.51 12.90 -13.41
CA ALA A 150 -0.30 14.24 -12.88
C ALA A 150 -0.93 14.48 -11.49
N TYR A 151 -1.87 13.63 -11.07
CA TYR A 151 -2.55 13.72 -9.78
C TYR A 151 -2.10 12.66 -8.77
N ILE A 152 -1.09 11.85 -9.10
CA ILE A 152 -0.53 10.89 -8.15
C ILE A 152 0.31 11.68 -7.13
N GLY A 153 -0.22 11.83 -5.92
CA GLY A 153 0.41 12.62 -4.86
C GLY A 153 1.68 11.97 -4.32
N ASP A 154 2.81 12.65 -4.51
CA ASP A 154 4.15 12.29 -4.02
C ASP A 154 4.78 13.43 -3.19
N GLU A 155 4.21 14.63 -3.30
CA GLU A 155 4.75 15.88 -2.75
C GLU A 155 4.94 15.86 -1.24
N ILE A 156 4.12 15.13 -0.49
CA ILE A 156 4.27 15.02 0.96
C ILE A 156 5.46 14.12 1.32
N ALA A 157 5.59 12.98 0.63
CA ALA A 157 6.67 12.02 0.85
C ALA A 157 8.02 12.58 0.39
N ASP A 158 8.02 13.33 -0.72
CA ASP A 158 9.20 13.98 -1.29
C ASP A 158 9.57 15.30 -0.57
N GLY A 159 8.74 15.77 0.36
CA GLY A 159 8.97 17.02 1.09
C GLY A 159 8.80 18.28 0.25
N LEU A 160 8.05 18.19 -0.85
CA LEU A 160 7.74 19.27 -1.78
C LEU A 160 6.43 20.01 -1.43
N TRP A 161 5.64 19.49 -0.49
CA TRP A 161 4.40 20.13 -0.06
C TRP A 161 4.65 21.51 0.60
N ILE A 162 3.90 22.52 0.17
CA ILE A 162 4.07 23.92 0.60
C ILE A 162 2.84 24.38 1.42
N PRO A 163 2.96 24.50 2.75
CA PRO A 163 1.82 24.81 3.63
C PRO A 163 1.07 26.11 3.30
N SER A 164 1.73 27.10 2.70
CA SER A 164 1.12 28.40 2.41
C SER A 164 0.19 28.39 1.20
N LEU A 165 0.19 27.32 0.41
CA LEU A 165 -0.62 27.21 -0.80
C LEU A 165 -1.93 26.45 -0.58
N GLU A 166 -2.13 25.85 0.61
CA GLU A 166 -3.27 24.99 0.90
C GLU A 166 -3.96 25.40 2.21
N GLU A 167 -5.29 25.35 2.20
CA GLU A 167 -6.11 25.67 3.38
C GLU A 167 -6.14 24.52 4.40
N THR A 168 -5.97 23.28 3.91
CA THR A 168 -6.03 22.05 4.71
C THR A 168 -4.68 21.35 4.65
N ARG A 169 -4.23 20.82 5.80
CA ARG A 169 -2.94 20.14 5.91
C ARG A 169 -3.08 18.64 5.61
N PRO A 170 -2.04 17.97 5.10
CA PRO A 170 -2.09 16.54 4.88
C PRO A 170 -2.14 15.78 6.20
N LEU A 171 -3.09 14.85 6.34
CA LEU A 171 -3.21 13.98 7.52
C LEU A 171 -2.32 12.74 7.44
N ALA A 172 -1.95 12.30 6.23
CA ALA A 172 -1.06 11.16 5.99
C ALA A 172 -0.09 11.47 4.85
N LEU A 173 0.93 10.62 4.66
CA LEU A 173 1.92 10.80 3.58
C LEU A 173 1.38 10.49 2.18
N PHE A 174 0.35 9.65 2.09
CA PHE A 174 -0.19 9.17 0.83
C PHE A 174 -1.71 9.27 0.86
N ASP A 175 -2.29 9.75 -0.23
CA ASP A 175 -3.72 9.84 -0.44
C ASP A 175 -4.29 8.54 -1.03
N GLY A 176 -5.61 8.45 -1.16
CA GLY A 176 -6.31 7.25 -1.64
C GLY A 176 -5.87 6.83 -3.04
N LEU A 177 -5.73 7.81 -3.94
CA LEU A 177 -5.32 7.57 -5.33
C LEU A 177 -3.89 7.03 -5.42
N ARG A 178 -2.94 7.61 -4.68
CA ARG A 178 -1.56 7.15 -4.63
C ARG A 178 -1.44 5.73 -4.07
N ILE A 179 -2.22 5.42 -3.05
CA ILE A 179 -2.26 4.09 -2.45
C ILE A 179 -2.75 3.08 -3.47
N ASP A 180 -3.90 3.31 -4.13
CA ASP A 180 -4.44 2.38 -5.13
C ASP A 180 -3.48 2.15 -6.29
N PHE A 181 -2.86 3.23 -6.79
CA PHE A 181 -1.82 3.14 -7.81
C PHE A 181 -0.68 2.22 -7.38
N SER A 182 -0.18 2.41 -6.15
CA SER A 182 0.94 1.63 -5.63
C SER A 182 0.57 0.17 -5.34
N LEU A 183 -0.64 -0.11 -4.83
CA LEU A 183 -1.11 -1.48 -4.62
C LEU A 183 -1.21 -2.25 -5.95
N ALA A 184 -1.74 -1.61 -7.00
CA ALA A 184 -1.80 -2.19 -8.34
C ALA A 184 -0.39 -2.46 -8.92
N ARG A 185 0.54 -1.50 -8.74
CA ARG A 185 1.94 -1.64 -9.19
C ARG A 185 2.69 -2.71 -8.41
N LEU A 186 2.49 -2.83 -7.09
CA LEU A 186 3.05 -3.91 -6.28
C LEU A 186 2.63 -5.25 -6.85
N ALA A 187 1.33 -5.47 -7.06
CA ALA A 187 0.85 -6.75 -7.58
C ALA A 187 1.45 -7.08 -8.95
N HIS A 188 1.60 -6.08 -9.81
CA HIS A 188 2.24 -6.23 -11.12
C HIS A 188 3.74 -6.57 -11.04
N TYR A 189 4.52 -5.81 -10.27
CA TYR A 189 5.97 -5.99 -10.21
C TYR A 189 6.40 -7.24 -9.43
N THR A 190 5.62 -7.62 -8.42
CA THR A 190 5.95 -8.69 -7.48
C THR A 190 5.32 -10.03 -7.81
N GLY A 191 4.22 -10.03 -8.57
CA GLY A 191 3.48 -11.25 -8.89
C GLY A 191 2.72 -11.85 -7.72
N THR A 192 2.48 -11.08 -6.65
CA THR A 192 1.73 -11.46 -5.46
C THR A 192 0.63 -10.46 -5.13
N PRO A 193 -0.43 -10.84 -4.41
CA PRO A 193 -1.38 -9.87 -3.87
C PRO A 193 -0.69 -8.89 -2.91
N ALA A 194 -0.92 -7.58 -3.08
CA ALA A 194 -0.30 -6.56 -2.24
C ALA A 194 -0.73 -6.68 -0.76
N GLU A 195 -1.90 -7.26 -0.51
CA GLU A 195 -2.44 -7.57 0.81
C GLU A 195 -1.58 -8.58 1.59
N HIS A 196 -0.82 -9.43 0.89
CA HIS A 196 0.03 -10.44 1.51
C HIS A 196 1.37 -9.88 2.01
N VAL A 197 1.73 -8.63 1.67
CA VAL A 197 2.95 -8.01 2.18
C VAL A 197 2.91 -7.91 3.71
N GLN A 198 3.96 -8.42 4.34
CA GLN A 198 4.19 -8.36 5.78
C GLN A 198 4.93 -7.09 6.20
N GLN A 199 4.86 -6.75 7.49
CA GLN A 199 5.42 -5.52 8.07
C GLN A 199 6.95 -5.45 8.08
N TYR A 200 7.64 -6.60 8.05
CA TYR A 200 9.10 -6.68 8.03
C TYR A 200 9.56 -7.17 6.66
N ILE A 201 10.36 -6.34 5.99
CA ILE A 201 10.73 -6.56 4.59
C ILE A 201 12.24 -6.81 4.47
N LEU A 202 12.61 -7.79 3.67
CA LEU A 202 13.97 -8.07 3.24
C LEU A 202 14.05 -7.82 1.73
N PHE A 203 15.07 -7.07 1.32
CA PHE A 203 15.45 -6.93 -0.08
C PHE A 203 16.66 -7.80 -0.36
N THR A 204 16.68 -8.43 -1.54
CA THR A 204 17.87 -9.13 -2.04
C THR A 204 18.13 -8.81 -3.49
N ASN A 205 19.40 -8.83 -3.88
CA ASN A 205 19.85 -8.71 -5.27
C ASN A 205 20.31 -10.04 -5.87
N TYR A 206 20.13 -11.16 -5.14
CA TYR A 206 20.66 -12.46 -5.55
C TYR A 206 19.68 -13.59 -5.30
N HIS A 207 19.36 -14.32 -6.38
CA HIS A 207 18.29 -15.32 -6.36
C HIS A 207 18.48 -16.45 -5.35
N ARG A 208 19.72 -16.82 -4.99
CA ARG A 208 19.95 -17.88 -4.00
C ARG A 208 19.38 -17.57 -2.61
N TYR A 209 19.20 -16.28 -2.27
CA TYR A 209 18.48 -15.92 -1.03
C TYR A 209 17.00 -16.27 -1.09
N VAL A 210 16.40 -16.25 -2.28
CA VAL A 210 15.02 -16.68 -2.49
C VAL A 210 14.90 -18.17 -2.24
N ASP A 211 15.78 -18.98 -2.85
CA ASP A 211 15.78 -20.44 -2.68
C ASP A 211 15.83 -20.82 -1.19
N GLU A 212 16.74 -20.18 -0.44
CA GLU A 212 16.92 -20.43 0.98
C GLU A 212 15.74 -19.92 1.82
N PHE A 213 15.18 -18.75 1.48
CA PHE A 213 14.01 -18.20 2.17
C PHE A 213 12.76 -19.08 1.97
N VAL A 214 12.56 -19.62 0.77
CA VAL A 214 11.44 -20.52 0.47
C VAL A 214 11.60 -21.84 1.23
N ARG A 215 12.79 -22.46 1.16
CA ARG A 215 13.10 -23.69 1.90
C ARG A 215 12.86 -23.52 3.40
N TRP A 216 13.41 -22.46 3.97
CA TRP A 216 13.22 -22.13 5.39
C TRP A 216 11.75 -21.85 5.69
N GLY A 217 11.06 -21.04 4.88
CA GLY A 217 9.65 -20.69 5.07
C GLY A 217 8.73 -21.93 5.09
N CYS A 218 8.92 -22.87 4.17
CA CYS A 218 8.20 -24.14 4.14
C CYS A 218 8.43 -24.98 5.42
N GLU A 219 9.66 -24.99 5.93
CA GLU A 219 9.99 -25.60 7.23
C GLU A 219 9.25 -24.91 8.39
N GLN A 220 9.23 -23.58 8.43
CA GLN A 220 8.55 -22.84 9.49
C GLN A 220 7.03 -23.03 9.51
N ILE A 221 6.41 -23.18 8.34
CA ILE A 221 4.97 -23.46 8.21
C ILE A 221 4.65 -24.85 8.75
N ARG A 222 5.48 -25.86 8.43
CA ARG A 222 5.33 -27.23 8.96
C ARG A 222 5.44 -27.27 10.49
N GLU A 223 6.26 -26.41 11.07
CA GLU A 223 6.38 -26.25 12.53
C GLU A 223 5.25 -25.42 13.16
N GLY A 224 4.33 -24.86 12.36
CA GLY A 224 3.21 -24.05 12.84
C GLY A 224 3.58 -22.64 13.31
N ARG A 225 4.78 -22.14 12.98
CA ARG A 225 5.23 -20.78 13.35
C ARG A 225 4.66 -19.70 12.44
N TYR A 226 4.37 -20.05 11.20
CA TYR A 226 3.78 -19.18 10.19
C TYR A 226 2.61 -19.88 9.51
N GLU A 227 1.67 -19.11 8.98
CA GLU A 227 0.38 -19.61 8.47
C GLU A 227 0.49 -20.09 7.02
N ALA A 228 1.21 -19.34 6.20
CA ALA A 228 1.34 -19.62 4.77
C ALA A 228 2.56 -18.91 4.16
N LEU A 229 2.96 -19.32 2.96
CA LEU A 229 3.92 -18.63 2.12
C LEU A 229 3.22 -18.25 0.80
N SER A 230 2.98 -16.96 0.60
CA SER A 230 2.52 -16.45 -0.69
C SER A 230 3.73 -16.10 -1.55
N ALA A 231 3.85 -16.73 -2.71
CA ALA A 231 4.99 -16.59 -3.60
C ALA A 231 4.59 -16.02 -4.97
N ALA A 232 5.56 -15.34 -5.60
CA ALA A 232 5.41 -14.75 -6.92
C ALA A 232 4.86 -15.74 -7.95
N GLY A 233 3.92 -15.26 -8.78
CA GLY A 233 3.14 -16.12 -9.66
C GLY A 233 1.85 -16.64 -9.03
N ARG A 234 1.40 -16.01 -7.94
CA ARG A 234 0.17 -16.35 -7.20
C ARG A 234 0.14 -17.78 -6.67
N VAL A 235 1.31 -18.29 -6.26
CA VAL A 235 1.41 -19.57 -5.56
C VAL A 235 1.17 -19.32 -4.07
N LEU A 236 0.36 -20.17 -3.43
CA LEU A 236 0.12 -20.14 -1.99
C LEU A 236 0.47 -21.51 -1.41
N VAL A 237 1.45 -21.53 -0.51
CA VAL A 237 1.88 -22.74 0.22
C VAL A 237 1.33 -22.66 1.64
N THR A 238 0.69 -23.73 2.09
CA THR A 238 0.18 -23.91 3.45
C THR A 238 0.75 -25.18 4.08
N ALA A 239 0.41 -25.48 5.34
CA ALA A 239 0.79 -26.73 6.00
C ALA A 239 0.30 -27.99 5.26
N ASP A 240 -0.78 -27.87 4.48
CA ASP A 240 -1.37 -28.97 3.70
C ASP A 240 -0.71 -29.14 2.32
N THR A 241 0.23 -28.27 1.95
CA THR A 241 0.94 -28.35 0.67
C THR A 241 2.08 -29.36 0.76
N GLU A 242 1.95 -30.49 0.06
CA GLU A 242 2.89 -31.63 0.17
C GLU A 242 4.35 -31.27 -0.18
N ASN A 243 4.58 -30.53 -1.26
CA ASN A 243 5.91 -30.12 -1.70
C ASN A 243 5.94 -28.62 -2.03
N GLY A 244 5.94 -27.81 -0.97
CA GLY A 244 5.88 -26.35 -1.05
C GLY A 244 7.05 -25.73 -1.81
N GLU A 245 8.27 -26.22 -1.62
CA GLU A 245 9.44 -25.69 -2.33
C GLU A 245 9.32 -25.89 -3.85
N GLN A 246 8.91 -27.08 -4.28
CA GLN A 246 8.72 -27.38 -5.70
C GLN A 246 7.57 -26.55 -6.30
N ALA A 247 6.46 -26.40 -5.58
CA ALA A 247 5.32 -25.57 -6.03
C ALA A 247 5.73 -24.12 -6.29
N VAL A 248 6.61 -23.56 -5.46
CA VAL A 248 7.16 -22.21 -5.65
C VAL A 248 8.15 -22.17 -6.83
N ALA A 249 8.99 -23.19 -6.96
CA ALA A 249 9.97 -23.29 -8.06
C ALA A 249 9.31 -23.35 -9.44
N ASP A 250 8.19 -24.07 -9.56
CA ASP A 250 7.40 -24.24 -10.78
C ASP A 250 6.50 -23.03 -11.09
N GLY A 251 6.37 -22.10 -10.14
CA GLY A 251 5.56 -20.89 -10.29
C GLY A 251 6.08 -19.95 -11.39
N PRO A 252 5.21 -19.15 -12.03
CA PRO A 252 5.60 -18.24 -13.12
C PRO A 252 6.30 -16.96 -12.63
N TRP A 253 7.23 -17.06 -11.67
CA TRP A 253 7.92 -15.92 -11.05
C TRP A 253 8.77 -15.12 -12.05
N ARG A 254 9.35 -15.78 -13.07
CA ARG A 254 10.21 -15.14 -14.09
C ARG A 254 9.52 -14.05 -14.92
N ARG A 255 8.19 -14.00 -14.90
CA ARG A 255 7.39 -12.96 -15.60
C ARG A 255 7.37 -11.61 -14.85
N HIS A 256 7.84 -11.59 -13.60
CA HIS A 256 7.76 -10.45 -12.72
C HIS A 256 9.15 -9.86 -12.51
N GLN A 257 9.26 -8.53 -12.60
CA GLN A 257 10.53 -7.81 -12.54
C GLN A 257 11.19 -7.92 -11.16
N MET A 258 10.38 -7.89 -10.09
CA MET A 258 10.85 -7.91 -8.70
C MET A 258 10.05 -8.92 -7.87
N PRO A 259 10.21 -10.24 -8.11
CA PRO A 259 9.40 -11.27 -7.46
C PRO A 259 9.43 -11.17 -5.94
N ALA A 260 8.26 -11.30 -5.30
CA ALA A 260 8.13 -11.28 -3.84
C ALA A 260 7.62 -12.60 -3.25
N TYR A 261 7.96 -12.82 -1.98
CA TYR A 261 7.65 -13.99 -1.19
C TYR A 261 7.26 -13.55 0.21
N HIS A 262 6.07 -13.88 0.66
CA HIS A 262 5.50 -13.42 1.92
C HIS A 262 5.26 -14.61 2.84
N LEU A 263 6.11 -14.77 3.84
CA LEU A 263 5.90 -15.72 4.92
C LEU A 263 4.94 -15.10 5.93
N MET A 264 3.68 -15.49 5.87
CA MET A 264 2.54 -14.83 6.52
C MET A 264 2.39 -15.25 7.97
N ALA A 265 2.08 -14.29 8.84
CA ALA A 265 1.74 -14.50 10.24
C ALA A 265 0.57 -13.60 10.67
N PRO A 266 -0.10 -13.91 11.79
CA PRO A 266 -1.20 -13.10 12.31
C PRO A 266 -0.85 -11.60 12.40
N GLY A 267 -1.78 -10.74 11.99
CA GLY A 267 -1.59 -9.29 12.02
C GLY A 267 -0.51 -8.77 11.07
N ARG A 268 -0.18 -9.52 10.01
CA ARG A 268 0.86 -9.20 9.02
C ARG A 268 2.26 -9.06 9.63
N ARG A 269 2.51 -9.72 10.76
CA ARG A 269 3.77 -9.67 11.51
C ARG A 269 4.84 -10.65 11.00
N GLY A 270 4.62 -11.24 9.84
CA GLY A 270 5.56 -12.14 9.19
C GLY A 270 6.70 -11.43 8.47
N ILE A 271 7.28 -12.09 7.48
CA ILE A 271 8.43 -11.57 6.72
C ILE A 271 8.11 -11.56 5.23
N THR A 272 8.37 -10.44 4.57
CA THR A 272 8.36 -10.35 3.10
C THR A 272 9.80 -10.34 2.61
N LEU A 273 10.13 -11.20 1.65
CA LEU A 273 11.34 -11.08 0.83
C LEU A 273 10.96 -10.55 -0.55
N VAL A 274 11.65 -9.53 -1.03
CA VAL A 274 11.55 -9.07 -2.42
C VAL A 274 12.93 -9.17 -3.08
N ASN A 275 13.00 -9.91 -4.19
CA ASN A 275 14.19 -9.91 -5.02
C ASN A 275 14.11 -8.71 -5.97
N ILE A 276 14.81 -7.63 -5.63
CA ILE A 276 14.78 -6.36 -6.39
C ILE A 276 15.66 -6.41 -7.65
N GLY A 277 16.43 -7.49 -7.81
CA GLY A 277 17.44 -7.61 -8.85
C GLY A 277 18.58 -6.62 -8.63
N VAL A 278 19.09 -6.03 -9.70
CA VAL A 278 20.22 -5.10 -9.68
C VAL A 278 19.81 -3.77 -10.31
N GLY A 279 20.19 -2.67 -9.66
CA GLY A 279 20.03 -1.32 -10.21
C GLY A 279 19.26 -0.38 -9.27
N PRO A 280 19.71 0.88 -9.10
CA PRO A 280 19.03 1.88 -8.28
C PRO A 280 17.58 2.15 -8.72
N SER A 281 17.29 2.08 -10.01
CA SER A 281 15.93 2.32 -10.54
C SER A 281 14.90 1.32 -10.01
N ASN A 282 15.25 0.03 -9.95
CA ASN A 282 14.39 -0.99 -9.34
C ASN A 282 14.21 -0.73 -7.84
N ALA A 283 15.31 -0.43 -7.15
CA ALA A 283 15.29 -0.13 -5.72
C ALA A 283 14.36 1.04 -5.40
N LYS A 284 14.46 2.16 -6.14
CA LYS A 284 13.53 3.29 -6.00
C LYS A 284 12.08 2.87 -6.27
N THR A 285 11.84 2.21 -7.40
CA THR A 285 10.49 1.85 -7.85
C THR A 285 9.77 0.97 -6.83
N ILE A 286 10.43 -0.05 -6.28
CA ILE A 286 9.80 -0.92 -5.29
C ILE A 286 9.58 -0.22 -3.96
N THR A 287 10.49 0.65 -3.53
CA THR A 287 10.33 1.40 -2.27
C THR A 287 9.21 2.44 -2.36
N ASP A 288 9.04 3.10 -3.51
CA ASP A 288 7.94 4.04 -3.75
C ASP A 288 6.59 3.37 -3.49
N HIS A 289 6.44 2.13 -3.96
CA HIS A 289 5.18 1.40 -3.81
C HIS A 289 5.03 0.69 -2.47
N LEU A 290 6.11 0.13 -1.90
CA LEU A 290 6.04 -0.52 -0.58
C LEU A 290 5.79 0.49 0.55
N ALA A 291 6.18 1.75 0.38
CA ALA A 291 6.01 2.78 1.41
C ALA A 291 4.54 2.99 1.81
N VAL A 292 3.59 2.83 0.88
CA VAL A 292 2.16 3.04 1.15
C VAL A 292 1.60 2.04 2.17
N LEU A 293 2.23 0.87 2.28
CA LEU A 293 1.83 -0.19 3.22
C LEU A 293 2.37 0.02 4.63
N ARG A 294 3.11 1.11 4.88
CA ARG A 294 3.64 1.49 6.19
C ARG A 294 4.43 0.36 6.89
N PRO A 295 5.46 -0.23 6.25
CA PRO A 295 6.27 -1.27 6.87
C PRO A 295 6.97 -0.75 8.13
N GLN A 296 7.26 -1.65 9.07
CA GLN A 296 7.96 -1.34 10.31
C GLN A 296 9.48 -1.23 10.07
N ALA A 297 10.01 -2.07 9.17
CA ALA A 297 11.40 -2.01 8.74
C ALA A 297 11.58 -2.70 7.38
N TRP A 298 12.56 -2.22 6.62
CA TRP A 298 13.15 -2.96 5.51
C TRP A 298 14.66 -3.09 5.67
N LEU A 299 15.24 -4.18 5.19
CA LEU A 299 16.68 -4.46 5.26
C LEU A 299 17.21 -4.90 3.90
N MET A 300 18.35 -4.38 3.49
CA MET A 300 19.05 -4.86 2.28
C MET A 300 20.00 -5.99 2.63
N ILE A 301 19.69 -7.20 2.15
CA ILE A 301 20.49 -8.42 2.32
C ILE A 301 20.93 -8.90 0.93
N GLY A 302 22.14 -8.52 0.53
CA GLY A 302 22.67 -8.83 -0.79
C GLY A 302 24.19 -8.88 -0.83
N HIS A 303 24.72 -9.17 -2.02
CA HIS A 303 26.16 -9.17 -2.23
C HIS A 303 26.68 -7.74 -2.49
N CYS A 304 27.96 -7.52 -2.18
CA CYS A 304 28.70 -6.32 -2.55
C CYS A 304 30.17 -6.67 -2.85
N GLY A 305 30.90 -5.73 -3.44
CA GLY A 305 32.34 -5.85 -3.63
C GLY A 305 33.10 -5.26 -2.44
N GLY A 306 34.02 -6.03 -1.85
CA GLY A 306 34.97 -5.51 -0.86
C GLY A 306 36.05 -4.65 -1.52
N LEU A 307 36.32 -3.48 -0.95
CA LEU A 307 37.30 -2.51 -1.50
C LEU A 307 38.59 -2.43 -0.67
N ARG A 308 38.65 -3.12 0.48
CA ARG A 308 39.83 -3.14 1.35
C ARG A 308 40.59 -4.45 1.18
N GLY A 309 41.91 -4.39 1.11
CA GLY A 309 42.76 -5.58 0.97
C GLY A 309 42.70 -6.56 2.15
N SER A 310 42.16 -6.14 3.30
CA SER A 310 41.93 -6.99 4.47
C SER A 310 40.61 -7.76 4.43
N GLN A 311 39.72 -7.47 3.49
CA GLN A 311 38.42 -8.14 3.36
C GLN A 311 38.57 -9.44 2.59
N THR A 312 37.79 -10.44 2.99
CA THR A 312 37.73 -11.77 2.36
C THR A 312 36.30 -12.06 1.89
N ILE A 313 36.17 -12.92 0.87
CA ILE A 313 34.86 -13.35 0.37
C ILE A 313 34.12 -14.08 1.50
N GLY A 314 32.92 -13.59 1.82
CA GLY A 314 32.10 -14.08 2.92
C GLY A 314 32.03 -13.13 4.11
N ASP A 315 32.91 -12.12 4.18
CA ASP A 315 32.82 -11.08 5.21
C ASP A 315 31.53 -10.25 5.06
N TYR A 316 30.96 -9.83 6.18
CA TYR A 316 29.81 -8.94 6.22
C TYR A 316 30.23 -7.48 6.27
N VAL A 317 29.42 -6.61 5.63
CA VAL A 317 29.56 -5.17 5.70
C VAL A 317 28.31 -4.57 6.33
N LEU A 318 28.47 -3.97 7.50
CA LEU A 318 27.43 -3.15 8.11
C LEU A 318 27.64 -1.70 7.66
N ALA A 319 26.78 -1.23 6.76
CA ALA A 319 26.80 0.15 6.30
C ALA A 319 26.41 1.10 7.45
N HIS A 320 27.25 2.08 7.74
CA HIS A 320 26.99 3.16 8.70
C HIS A 320 26.87 4.53 8.02
N ALA A 321 27.15 4.59 6.71
CA ALA A 321 27.04 5.74 5.84
C ALA A 321 26.94 5.27 4.37
N TYR A 322 26.51 6.17 3.48
CA TYR A 322 26.36 5.90 2.05
C TYR A 322 27.00 7.02 1.22
N LEU A 323 27.81 6.65 0.24
CA LEU A 323 28.18 7.54 -0.87
C LEU A 323 27.13 7.35 -1.97
N ARG A 324 26.33 8.39 -2.24
CA ARG A 324 25.18 8.34 -3.15
C ARG A 324 25.58 8.71 -4.58
N ASP A 325 26.15 7.74 -5.28
CA ASP A 325 26.45 7.81 -6.73
C ASP A 325 25.40 7.05 -7.55
N ASP A 326 24.14 7.05 -7.09
CA ASP A 326 23.02 6.28 -7.65
C ASP A 326 22.19 7.05 -8.68
N HIS A 327 22.30 8.40 -8.70
CA HIS A 327 21.71 9.32 -9.68
C HIS A 327 20.18 9.24 -9.87
N VAL A 328 19.48 8.47 -9.04
CA VAL A 328 18.04 8.20 -9.17
C VAL A 328 17.18 9.16 -8.34
N LEU A 329 17.81 9.98 -7.49
CA LEU A 329 17.21 10.95 -6.58
C LEU A 329 17.68 12.36 -6.87
#